data_AF-A0A3L6JHV7-F1
#
_entry.id   AF-A0A3L6JHV7-F1
#
_cell.length_a   1.000
_cell.length_b   1.000
_cell.length_c   1.000
_cell.angle_alpha   90.00
_cell.angle_beta   90.00
_cell.angle_gamma   90.00
#
_symmetry.space_group_name_H-M   'P 1'
#
loop_
_entity.id
_entity.type
_entity.pdbx_description
1 polymer ?
#
loop_
_entity_poly.entity_id
_entity_poly.type
_entity_poly.pdbx_seq_one_letter_code
_entity_poly.pdbx_strand_id
1 'polypeptide(L)'
;MFITHLISGVSVEREAFVCPFRGAPHGYELEPGTIQARCRYCGSTILVPSELGGLYQQCPNHPGVPSIGLCNRCGKAFCEQCLYVVRWEDDSLGQSRMTSRYFCPACMEQWKSALLSDLMFTFPCGFVLTVVGLVLLLIGFGTMQFAIAVLGVISIPFGALCCAGRNRIKSHPLRLPPTVQEKRRELKEILGVTRTVCPHCKAAYLYRSDQIRPDRTVVCQNCNQTIRLEPA
;
A
#
# COMPACT_ATOMS: atom_id res chain seq x y z
N MET A 1 33.14 -44.82 25.46
CA MET A 1 33.66 -43.76 24.57
C MET A 1 32.45 -43.15 23.88
N PHE A 2 31.85 -42.12 24.49
CA PHE A 2 30.64 -41.47 23.99
C PHE A 2 31.06 -40.20 23.25
N ILE A 3 30.80 -40.17 21.94
CA ILE A 3 31.04 -39.00 21.10
C ILE A 3 29.84 -38.07 21.29
N THR A 4 29.97 -37.12 22.22
CA THR A 4 29.01 -36.03 22.41
C THR A 4 29.21 -35.05 21.26
N HIS A 5 28.37 -35.12 20.23
CA HIS A 5 28.31 -34.12 19.17
C HIS A 5 27.82 -32.79 19.74
N LEU A 6 28.76 -31.89 20.03
CA LEU A 6 28.53 -30.46 20.18
C LEU A 6 28.06 -29.91 18.83
N ILE A 7 26.74 -29.89 18.62
CA ILE A 7 26.13 -29.10 17.55
C ILE A 7 26.15 -27.66 18.06
N SER A 8 27.22 -26.96 17.70
CA SER A 8 27.34 -25.51 17.83
C SER A 8 26.08 -24.88 17.23
N GLY A 9 25.29 -24.21 18.06
CA GLY A 9 24.11 -23.48 17.63
C GLY A 9 24.51 -22.43 16.61
N VAL A 10 24.33 -22.74 15.34
CA VAL A 10 24.33 -21.75 14.27
C VAL A 10 23.17 -20.83 14.59
N SER A 11 23.46 -19.66 15.13
CA SER A 11 22.50 -18.56 15.22
C SER A 11 22.15 -18.21 13.78
N VAL A 12 21.10 -18.84 13.26
CA VAL A 12 20.49 -18.45 12.00
C VAL A 12 20.12 -16.99 12.20
N GLU A 13 20.88 -16.07 11.59
CA GLU A 13 20.51 -14.66 11.52
C GLU A 13 19.15 -14.62 10.81
N ARG A 14 18.09 -14.54 11.62
CA ARG A 14 16.73 -14.46 11.11
C ARG A 14 16.63 -13.11 10.42
N GLU A 15 16.60 -13.12 9.10
CA GLU A 15 16.38 -11.91 8.32
C GLU A 15 15.11 -11.23 8.85
N ALA A 16 15.26 -9.97 9.29
CA ALA A 16 14.15 -9.24 9.88
C ALA A 16 13.03 -9.11 8.84
N PHE A 17 11.86 -9.66 9.15
CA PHE A 17 10.71 -9.58 8.27
C PHE A 17 10.35 -8.11 8.01
N VAL A 18 10.37 -7.68 6.75
CA VAL A 18 10.13 -6.28 6.38
C VAL A 18 8.70 -6.11 5.87
N CYS A 19 8.00 -5.09 6.37
CA CYS A 19 6.67 -4.73 5.88
C CYS A 19 6.73 -4.36 4.39
N PRO A 20 5.99 -5.05 3.49
CA PRO A 20 6.05 -4.78 2.06
C PRO A 20 5.49 -3.41 1.68
N PHE A 21 4.60 -2.83 2.51
CA PHE A 21 3.94 -1.56 2.21
C PHE A 21 4.77 -0.32 2.58
N ARG A 22 5.63 -0.40 3.61
CA ARG A 22 6.44 0.72 4.10
C ARG A 22 7.94 0.46 4.16
N GLY A 23 8.40 -0.76 3.94
CA GLY A 23 9.79 -1.14 4.11
C GLY A 23 10.27 -1.13 5.57
N ALA A 24 9.36 -1.05 6.55
CA ALA A 24 9.70 -0.99 7.95
C ALA A 24 9.94 -2.41 8.51
N PRO A 25 11.03 -2.65 9.27
CA PRO A 25 11.28 -3.95 9.87
C PRO A 25 10.25 -4.27 10.95
N HIS A 26 9.80 -5.52 11.01
CA HIS A 26 9.06 -6.05 12.15
C HIS A 26 10.04 -6.25 13.31
N GLY A 27 9.96 -5.39 14.31
CA GLY A 27 10.83 -5.42 15.48
C GLY A 27 10.48 -6.50 16.52
N TYR A 28 9.65 -7.48 16.18
CA TYR A 28 9.26 -8.56 17.10
C TYR A 28 9.39 -9.91 16.41
N GLU A 29 9.82 -10.92 17.17
CA GLU A 29 9.87 -12.29 16.69
C GLU A 29 8.45 -12.77 16.38
N LEU A 30 8.27 -13.32 15.18
CA LEU A 30 7.02 -13.97 14.80
C LEU A 30 7.00 -15.35 15.45
N GLU A 31 5.95 -15.66 16.20
CA GLU A 31 5.74 -17.01 16.72
C GLU A 31 5.60 -17.99 15.54
N PRO A 32 6.26 -19.16 15.56
CA PRO A 32 6.11 -20.17 14.52
C PRO A 32 4.63 -20.51 14.29
N GLY A 33 4.18 -20.51 13.04
CA GLY A 33 2.77 -20.72 12.68
C GLY A 33 1.91 -19.44 12.66
N THR A 34 2.50 -18.27 12.91
CA THR A 34 1.82 -16.99 12.68
C THR A 34 1.56 -16.79 11.19
N ILE A 35 0.29 -16.83 10.79
CA ILE A 35 -0.10 -16.65 9.37
C ILE A 35 -0.22 -15.15 9.01
N GLN A 36 -0.55 -14.31 9.99
CA GLN A 36 -0.85 -12.89 9.80
C GLN A 36 -0.13 -12.05 10.85
N ALA A 37 0.53 -10.99 10.41
CA ALA A 37 1.18 -10.02 11.27
C ALA A 37 0.65 -8.61 10.97
N ARG A 38 0.36 -7.83 12.02
CA ARG A 38 -0.07 -6.43 11.85
C ARG A 38 1.13 -5.50 11.97
N CYS A 39 1.42 -4.74 10.92
CA CYS A 39 2.52 -3.77 10.94
C CYS A 39 2.21 -2.64 11.94
N ARG A 40 3.09 -2.42 12.95
CA ARG A 40 2.92 -1.32 13.92
C ARG A 40 2.98 0.07 13.28
N TYR A 41 3.70 0.22 12.17
CA TYR A 41 3.92 1.52 11.53
C TYR A 41 2.77 1.96 10.61
N CYS A 42 2.18 1.02 9.86
CA CYS A 42 1.10 1.35 8.91
C CYS A 42 -0.25 0.72 9.25
N GLY A 43 -0.31 -0.15 10.25
CA GLY A 43 -1.53 -0.82 10.70
C GLY A 43 -2.05 -1.92 9.78
N SER A 44 -1.38 -2.19 8.65
CA SER A 44 -1.77 -3.22 7.69
C SER A 44 -1.58 -4.62 8.25
N THR A 45 -2.52 -5.52 7.95
CA THR A 45 -2.31 -6.96 8.13
C THR A 45 -1.56 -7.51 6.93
N ILE A 46 -0.38 -8.06 7.17
CA ILE A 46 0.52 -8.64 6.18
C ILE A 46 0.50 -10.16 6.37
N LEU A 47 0.52 -10.90 5.27
CA LEU A 47 0.70 -12.35 5.32
C LEU A 47 2.17 -12.67 5.53
N VAL A 48 2.45 -13.53 6.50
CA VAL A 48 3.81 -14.02 6.71
C VAL A 48 4.15 -14.97 5.56
N PRO A 49 5.30 -14.79 4.87
CA PRO A 49 5.75 -15.70 3.83
C PRO A 49 5.86 -17.13 4.35
N SER A 50 5.66 -18.12 3.48
CA SER A 50 5.80 -19.54 3.84
C SER A 50 7.22 -19.91 4.30
N GLU A 51 8.22 -19.17 3.83
CA GLU A 51 9.62 -19.26 4.28
C GLU A 51 9.78 -18.98 5.79
N LEU A 52 8.88 -18.18 6.36
CA LEU A 52 8.83 -17.82 7.78
C LEU A 52 7.72 -18.57 8.54
N GLY A 53 7.17 -19.64 7.97
CA GLY A 53 6.14 -20.47 8.60
C GLY A 53 4.70 -20.00 8.39
N GLY A 54 4.45 -19.08 7.47
CA GLY A 54 3.09 -18.70 7.08
C GLY A 54 2.44 -19.67 6.09
N LEU A 55 1.12 -19.58 5.92
CA LEU A 55 0.40 -20.35 4.90
C LEU A 55 0.65 -19.77 3.52
N TYR A 56 1.07 -20.61 2.57
CA TYR A 56 1.18 -20.23 1.17
C TYR A 56 -0.21 -19.99 0.58
N GLN A 57 -0.56 -18.72 0.39
CA GLN A 57 -1.83 -18.33 -0.24
C GLN A 57 -1.54 -17.71 -1.60
N GLN A 58 -2.16 -18.26 -2.65
CA GLN A 58 -2.04 -17.75 -4.01
C GLN A 58 -3.07 -16.66 -4.27
N CYS A 59 -2.74 -15.72 -5.15
CA CYS A 59 -3.71 -14.74 -5.60
C CYS A 59 -4.79 -15.42 -6.47
N PRO A 60 -6.09 -15.20 -6.20
CA PRO A 60 -7.16 -15.81 -7.00
C PRO A 60 -7.20 -15.29 -8.45
N ASN A 61 -6.64 -14.10 -8.70
CA ASN A 61 -6.57 -13.50 -10.04
C ASN A 61 -5.29 -13.89 -10.79
N HIS A 62 -4.25 -14.30 -10.08
CA HIS A 62 -2.93 -14.64 -10.64
C HIS A 62 -2.44 -15.94 -10.02
N PRO A 63 -2.87 -17.10 -10.55
CA PRO A 63 -2.40 -18.39 -10.05
C PRO A 63 -0.87 -18.48 -10.20
N GLY A 64 -0.21 -18.99 -9.16
CA GLY A 64 1.26 -19.06 -9.10
C GLY A 64 1.95 -17.80 -8.55
N VAL A 65 1.24 -16.69 -8.34
CA VAL A 65 1.80 -15.50 -7.67
C VAL A 65 1.41 -15.53 -6.19
N PRO A 66 2.37 -15.45 -5.24
CA PRO A 66 2.07 -15.41 -3.83
C PRO A 66 1.33 -14.11 -3.47
N SER A 67 0.34 -14.23 -2.60
CA SER A 67 -0.37 -13.09 -2.05
C SER A 67 0.45 -12.37 -0.99
N ILE A 68 0.37 -11.04 -0.94
CA ILE A 68 1.13 -10.21 0.00
C ILE A 68 0.27 -9.65 1.13
N GLY A 69 -1.05 -9.65 0.96
CA GLY A 69 -1.97 -9.03 1.90
C GLY A 69 -3.42 -9.42 1.67
N LEU A 70 -4.27 -9.01 2.59
CA LEU A 70 -5.68 -9.36 2.66
C LEU A 70 -6.55 -8.15 2.34
N CYS A 71 -7.64 -8.38 1.61
CA CYS A 71 -8.67 -7.37 1.44
C CYS A 71 -9.41 -7.14 2.77
N ASN A 72 -9.45 -5.89 3.26
CA ASN A 72 -10.13 -5.52 4.50
C ASN A 72 -11.64 -5.77 4.49
N ARG A 73 -12.25 -5.96 3.31
CA ARG A 73 -13.70 -6.19 3.18
C ARG A 73 -14.06 -7.66 3.05
N CYS A 74 -13.46 -8.37 2.10
CA CYS A 74 -13.79 -9.78 1.85
C CYS A 74 -12.84 -10.78 2.52
N GLY A 75 -11.75 -10.34 3.13
CA GLY A 75 -10.78 -11.19 3.84
C GLY A 75 -9.94 -12.10 2.94
N LYS A 76 -10.13 -12.09 1.62
CA LYS A 76 -9.34 -12.90 0.67
C LYS A 76 -7.95 -12.30 0.45
N ALA A 77 -6.99 -13.15 0.12
CA ALA A 77 -5.61 -12.76 -0.12
C ALA A 77 -5.36 -12.42 -1.60
N PHE A 78 -4.56 -11.37 -1.84
CA PHE A 78 -4.25 -10.89 -3.18
C PHE A 78 -2.76 -10.57 -3.32
N CYS A 79 -2.25 -10.67 -4.55
CA CYS A 79 -0.90 -10.20 -4.89
C CYS A 79 -0.86 -8.66 -4.92
N GLU A 80 0.34 -8.11 -5.02
CA GLU A 80 0.60 -6.67 -5.05
C GLU A 80 -0.19 -5.96 -6.16
N GLN A 81 -0.31 -6.58 -7.33
CA GLN A 81 -0.99 -6.02 -8.49
C GLN A 81 -2.51 -5.94 -8.34
N CYS A 82 -3.11 -6.79 -7.49
CA CYS A 82 -4.56 -6.88 -7.33
C CYS A 82 -5.07 -6.15 -6.08
N LEU A 83 -4.19 -5.71 -5.18
CA LEU A 83 -4.58 -5.12 -3.92
C LEU A 83 -4.50 -3.58 -4.00
N TYR A 84 -5.65 -2.92 -3.96
CA TYR A 84 -5.76 -1.46 -3.95
C TYR A 84 -5.58 -0.91 -2.54
N VAL A 85 -4.74 0.12 -2.37
CA VAL A 85 -4.51 0.76 -1.07
C VAL A 85 -5.22 2.11 -0.99
N VAL A 86 -6.35 2.19 -0.28
CA VAL A 86 -7.03 3.46 -0.06
C VAL A 86 -6.49 4.08 1.22
N ARG A 87 -5.94 5.30 1.13
CA ARG A 87 -5.52 6.10 2.29
C ARG A 87 -6.60 7.11 2.61
N TRP A 88 -6.92 7.25 3.89
CA TRP A 88 -7.77 8.32 4.37
C TRP A 88 -7.18 8.94 5.62
N GLU A 89 -7.59 10.17 5.84
CA GLU A 89 -7.30 10.94 7.04
C GLU A 89 -8.46 10.72 8.01
N ASP A 90 -8.16 10.14 9.17
CA ASP A 90 -9.13 9.97 10.23
C ASP A 90 -8.95 11.12 11.23
N ASP A 91 -9.85 12.09 11.19
CA ASP A 91 -9.82 13.29 12.04
C ASP A 91 -10.52 13.07 13.41
N SER A 92 -10.98 11.86 13.71
CA SER A 92 -11.84 11.56 14.87
C SER A 92 -11.25 11.90 16.25
N LEU A 93 -9.96 12.16 16.36
CA LEU A 93 -9.27 12.48 17.63
C LEU A 93 -8.41 13.76 17.59
N GLY A 94 -8.58 14.62 16.58
CA GLY A 94 -7.74 15.81 16.41
C GLY A 94 -6.26 15.51 16.16
N GLN A 95 -5.92 14.23 15.92
CA GLN A 95 -4.59 13.75 15.59
C GLN A 95 -4.68 13.07 14.24
N SER A 96 -4.19 13.73 13.18
CA SER A 96 -4.21 13.26 11.80
C SER A 96 -3.45 11.94 11.67
N ARG A 97 -4.14 10.81 11.89
CA ARG A 97 -3.60 9.47 11.65
C ARG A 97 -4.02 9.02 10.26
N MET A 98 -3.05 8.97 9.35
CA MET A 98 -3.24 8.34 8.05
C MET A 98 -3.45 6.84 8.26
N THR A 99 -4.68 6.38 8.04
CA THR A 99 -5.01 4.96 8.04
C THR A 99 -5.19 4.47 6.60
N SER A 100 -4.60 3.33 6.29
CA SER A 100 -4.70 2.69 4.98
C SER A 100 -5.56 1.44 5.07
N ARG A 101 -6.58 1.32 4.20
CA ARG A 101 -7.30 0.06 3.99
C ARG A 101 -7.00 -0.50 2.59
N TYR A 102 -7.02 -1.82 2.52
CA TYR A 102 -6.68 -2.60 1.34
C TYR A 102 -7.96 -3.23 0.77
N PHE A 103 -8.18 -3.08 -0.54
CA PHE A 103 -9.38 -3.57 -1.21
C PHE A 103 -8.99 -4.39 -2.45
N CYS A 104 -9.74 -5.45 -2.73
CA CYS A 104 -9.63 -6.16 -4.00
C CYS A 104 -10.43 -5.45 -5.11
N PRO A 105 -10.25 -5.82 -6.39
CA PRO A 105 -10.92 -5.14 -7.50
C PRO A 105 -12.44 -5.14 -7.37
N ALA A 106 -13.03 -6.31 -7.07
CA ALA A 106 -14.48 -6.45 -6.91
C ALA A 106 -15.04 -5.60 -5.75
N CYS A 107 -14.36 -5.61 -4.59
CA CYS A 107 -14.79 -4.80 -3.44
C CYS A 107 -14.59 -3.29 -3.69
N MET A 108 -13.60 -2.93 -4.49
CA MET A 108 -13.33 -1.54 -4.89
C MET A 108 -14.42 -1.03 -5.84
N GLU A 109 -14.84 -1.84 -6.82
CA GLU A 109 -15.96 -1.52 -7.71
C GLU A 109 -17.27 -1.35 -6.94
N GLN A 110 -17.57 -2.26 -6.01
CA GLN A 110 -18.74 -2.14 -5.12
C GLN A 110 -18.68 -0.90 -4.24
N TRP A 111 -17.49 -0.50 -3.79
CA TRP A 111 -17.32 0.72 -3.01
C TRP A 111 -17.53 1.97 -3.88
N LYS A 112 -16.99 1.95 -5.11
CA LYS A 112 -17.16 3.04 -6.08
C LYS A 112 -18.62 3.20 -6.49
N SER A 113 -19.36 2.09 -6.70
CA SER A 113 -20.79 2.15 -7.03
C SER A 113 -21.63 2.66 -5.86
N ALA A 114 -21.32 2.26 -4.62
CA ALA A 114 -21.98 2.80 -3.43
C ALA A 114 -21.70 4.30 -3.24
N LEU A 115 -20.48 4.76 -3.55
CA LEU A 115 -20.14 6.18 -3.51
C LEU A 115 -20.91 6.97 -4.59
N LEU A 116 -21.04 6.41 -5.79
CA LEU A 116 -21.80 7.00 -6.88
C LEU A 116 -23.31 7.00 -6.61
N SER A 117 -23.88 5.95 -6.00
CA SER A 117 -25.31 5.92 -5.70
C SER A 117 -25.70 7.02 -4.71
N ASP A 118 -24.91 7.23 -3.65
CA ASP A 118 -25.18 8.31 -2.69
C ASP A 118 -25.15 9.69 -3.37
N LEU A 119 -24.21 9.91 -4.29
CA LEU A 119 -24.12 11.15 -5.07
C LEU A 119 -25.32 11.31 -6.03
N MET A 120 -25.71 10.22 -6.70
CA MET A 120 -26.79 10.22 -7.68
C MET A 120 -28.18 10.39 -7.07
N PHE A 121 -28.40 10.00 -5.81
CA PHE A 121 -29.69 10.24 -5.15
C PHE A 121 -29.80 11.63 -4.53
N THR A 122 -28.71 12.18 -3.99
CA THR A 122 -28.78 13.42 -3.20
C THR A 122 -28.96 14.67 -4.08
N PHE A 123 -28.27 14.76 -5.23
CA PHE A 123 -28.33 15.94 -6.09
C PHE A 123 -29.67 16.13 -6.82
N PRO A 124 -30.24 15.11 -7.50
CA PRO A 124 -31.47 15.27 -8.24
C PRO A 124 -32.68 15.52 -7.34
N CYS A 125 -32.72 14.89 -6.16
CA CYS A 125 -33.81 15.08 -5.20
C CYS A 125 -33.86 16.53 -4.71
N GLY A 126 -32.72 17.11 -4.32
CA GLY A 126 -32.63 18.52 -3.93
C GLY A 126 -33.01 19.47 -5.07
N PHE A 127 -32.57 19.19 -6.30
CA PHE A 127 -32.92 19.99 -7.48
C PHE A 127 -34.42 19.96 -7.78
N VAL A 128 -35.03 18.77 -7.81
CA VAL A 128 -36.47 18.59 -8.08
C VAL A 128 -37.31 19.29 -7.02
N LEU A 129 -36.98 19.15 -5.73
CA LEU A 129 -37.70 19.83 -4.65
C LEU A 129 -37.62 21.35 -4.77
N THR A 130 -36.46 21.88 -5.19
CA THR A 130 -36.27 23.32 -5.40
C THR A 130 -37.10 23.83 -6.58
N VAL A 131 -37.11 23.11 -7.71
CA VAL A 131 -37.91 23.47 -8.89
C VAL A 131 -39.41 23.42 -8.59
N VAL A 132 -39.89 22.36 -7.94
CA VAL A 132 -41.31 22.21 -7.56
C VAL A 132 -41.74 23.31 -6.59
N GLY A 133 -40.92 23.63 -5.58
CA GLY A 133 -41.19 24.73 -4.65
C GLY A 133 -41.31 26.08 -5.35
N LEU A 134 -40.45 26.35 -6.34
CA LEU A 134 -40.45 27.61 -7.09
C LEU A 134 -41.67 27.72 -8.01
N VAL A 135 -42.05 26.65 -8.71
CA VAL A 135 -43.27 26.61 -9.55
C VAL A 135 -44.52 26.83 -8.72
N LEU A 136 -44.64 26.18 -7.55
CA LEU A 136 -45.79 26.35 -6.66
C LEU A 136 -45.91 27.80 -6.16
N LEU A 137 -44.78 28.43 -5.81
CA LEU A 137 -44.73 29.83 -5.37
C LEU A 137 -45.22 30.79 -6.47
N LEU A 138 -44.89 30.53 -7.74
CA LEU A 138 -45.37 31.32 -8.89
C LEU A 138 -46.88 31.20 -9.11
N ILE A 139 -47.50 30.08 -8.70
CA ILE A 139 -48.95 29.86 -8.82
C ILE A 139 -49.72 30.56 -7.68
N GLY A 140 -49.03 31.15 -6.70
CA GLY A 140 -49.63 32.07 -5.72
C GLY A 140 -50.33 31.40 -4.54
N PHE A 141 -50.00 30.15 -4.24
CA PHE A 141 -50.46 29.51 -3.00
C PHE A 141 -49.58 29.98 -1.82
N GLY A 142 -50.19 30.15 -0.65
CA GLY A 142 -49.65 30.94 0.46
C GLY A 142 -48.36 30.46 1.15
N THR A 143 -48.10 31.05 2.32
CA THR A 143 -46.86 30.98 3.11
C THR A 143 -46.23 29.59 3.34
N MET A 144 -47.02 28.51 3.30
CA MET A 144 -46.52 27.12 3.37
C MET A 144 -45.56 26.76 2.22
N GLN A 145 -45.70 27.39 1.06
CA GLN A 145 -44.88 27.07 -0.12
C GLN A 145 -43.52 27.75 -0.10
N PHE A 146 -43.45 28.90 0.57
CA PHE A 146 -42.18 29.57 0.83
C PHE A 146 -41.26 28.70 1.68
N ALA A 147 -41.80 27.99 2.68
CA ALA A 147 -41.04 27.05 3.52
C ALA A 147 -40.43 25.90 2.70
N ILE A 148 -41.17 25.33 1.73
CA ILE A 148 -40.67 24.26 0.85
C ILE A 148 -39.52 24.77 -0.03
N ALA A 149 -39.68 25.97 -0.61
CA ALA A 149 -38.63 26.59 -1.43
C ALA A 149 -37.35 26.86 -0.61
N VAL A 150 -37.48 27.38 0.62
CA VAL A 150 -36.34 27.64 1.52
C VAL A 150 -35.65 26.33 1.94
N LEU A 151 -36.41 25.28 2.27
CA LEU A 151 -35.85 23.97 2.59
C LEU A 151 -35.11 23.34 1.40
N GLY A 152 -35.65 23.48 0.19
CA GLY A 152 -34.97 23.09 -1.05
C GLY A 152 -33.64 23.82 -1.23
N VAL A 153 -33.63 25.14 -1.09
CA VAL A 153 -32.41 25.97 -1.21
C VAL A 153 -31.38 25.63 -0.13
N ILE A 154 -31.78 25.34 1.10
CA ILE A 154 -30.88 24.92 2.19
C ILE A 154 -30.33 23.49 1.97
N SER A 155 -31.11 22.61 1.34
CA SER A 155 -30.66 21.24 1.05
C SER A 155 -29.52 21.17 0.04
N ILE A 156 -29.41 22.15 -0.88
CA ILE A 156 -28.35 22.23 -1.89
C ILE A 156 -26.95 22.43 -1.28
N PRO A 157 -26.69 23.46 -0.44
CA PRO A 157 -25.39 23.65 0.20
C PRO A 157 -25.11 22.55 1.23
N PHE A 158 -26.13 21.98 1.90
CA PHE A 158 -25.92 20.86 2.81
C PHE A 158 -25.51 19.59 2.06
N GLY A 159 -26.16 19.30 0.93
CA GLY A 159 -25.76 18.25 -0.01
C GLY A 159 -24.35 18.49 -0.55
N ALA A 160 -24.05 19.72 -0.98
CA ALA A 160 -22.72 20.10 -1.46
C ALA A 160 -21.64 20.02 -0.38
N LEU A 161 -21.93 20.39 0.88
CA LEU A 161 -21.00 20.30 2.00
C LEU A 161 -20.75 18.84 2.41
N CYS A 162 -21.80 18.00 2.45
CA CYS A 162 -21.66 16.55 2.62
C CYS A 162 -20.82 15.92 1.50
N CYS A 163 -20.98 16.40 0.26
CA CYS A 163 -20.16 15.97 -0.88
C CYS A 163 -18.72 16.52 -0.80
N ALA A 164 -18.52 17.76 -0.34
CA ALA A 164 -17.22 18.38 -0.19
C ALA A 164 -16.39 17.71 0.93
N GLY A 165 -17.02 17.31 2.02
CA GLY A 165 -16.40 16.49 3.07
C GLY A 165 -15.94 15.12 2.55
N ARG A 166 -16.72 14.50 1.65
CA ARG A 166 -16.38 13.22 1.01
C ARG A 166 -15.32 13.32 -0.10
N ASN A 167 -15.23 14.47 -0.79
CA ASN A 167 -14.24 14.71 -1.85
C ASN A 167 -12.79 14.84 -1.35
N ARG A 168 -12.54 14.82 -0.04
CA ARG A 168 -11.17 14.65 0.48
C ARG A 168 -10.63 13.23 0.31
N ILE A 169 -11.47 12.26 -0.08
CA ILE A 169 -10.98 10.98 -0.57
C ILE A 169 -10.45 11.21 -1.99
N LYS A 170 -9.26 11.82 -2.09
CA LYS A 170 -8.49 11.83 -3.32
C LYS A 170 -8.10 10.39 -3.60
N SER A 171 -8.92 9.68 -4.36
CA SER A 171 -8.53 8.46 -5.04
C SER A 171 -7.55 8.84 -6.15
N HIS A 172 -6.37 9.30 -5.77
CA HIS A 172 -5.26 9.27 -6.69
C HIS A 172 -5.14 7.82 -7.16
N PRO A 173 -5.12 7.55 -8.48
CA PRO A 173 -4.71 6.24 -8.94
C PRO A 173 -3.39 5.97 -8.23
N LEU A 174 -3.31 4.83 -7.54
CA LEU A 174 -2.08 4.47 -6.88
C LEU A 174 -1.00 4.45 -7.95
N ARG A 175 -0.20 5.51 -8.02
CA ARG A 175 1.22 5.31 -8.26
C ARG A 175 1.63 4.49 -7.06
N LEU A 176 1.64 3.17 -7.24
CA LEU A 176 2.31 2.28 -6.32
C LEU A 176 3.65 2.98 -6.03
N PRO A 177 3.99 3.25 -4.76
CA PRO A 177 5.37 3.60 -4.48
C PRO A 177 6.22 2.52 -5.16
N PRO A 178 7.30 2.88 -5.87
CA PRO A 178 8.09 1.91 -6.62
C PRO A 178 8.35 0.73 -5.70
N THR A 179 8.04 -0.48 -6.19
CA THR A 179 8.15 -1.71 -5.40
C THR A 179 9.53 -1.74 -4.73
N VAL A 180 9.72 -2.45 -3.61
CA VAL A 180 11.06 -2.50 -2.97
C VAL A 180 12.15 -2.94 -3.97
N GLN A 181 11.80 -3.76 -4.97
CA GLN A 181 12.67 -4.10 -6.10
C GLN A 181 12.94 -2.91 -7.03
N GLU A 182 11.91 -2.16 -7.41
CA GLU A 182 12.01 -1.01 -8.30
C GLU A 182 12.74 0.14 -7.61
N LYS A 183 12.47 0.41 -6.34
CA LYS A 183 13.25 1.34 -5.52
C LYS A 183 14.68 0.85 -5.31
N ARG A 184 14.93 -0.47 -5.22
CA ARG A 184 16.31 -1.01 -5.25
C ARG A 184 16.98 -0.82 -6.61
N ARG A 185 16.24 -0.90 -7.72
CA ARG A 185 16.77 -0.62 -9.08
C ARG A 185 17.07 0.86 -9.24
N GLU A 186 16.12 1.74 -8.93
CA GLU A 186 16.32 3.19 -8.91
C GLU A 186 17.48 3.57 -7.99
N LEU A 187 17.55 3.01 -6.78
CA LEU A 187 18.65 3.31 -5.86
C LEU A 187 19.99 2.77 -6.39
N LYS A 188 20.02 1.59 -7.03
CA LYS A 188 21.22 1.08 -7.72
C LYS A 188 21.65 1.96 -8.87
N GLU A 189 20.69 2.51 -9.62
CA GLU A 189 20.92 3.40 -10.76
C GLU A 189 21.43 4.77 -10.30
N ILE A 190 20.76 5.37 -9.31
CA ILE A 190 21.14 6.67 -8.71
C ILE A 190 22.49 6.59 -8.01
N LEU A 191 22.74 5.53 -7.24
CA LEU A 191 24.01 5.37 -6.52
C LEU A 191 25.11 4.74 -7.39
N GLY A 192 24.78 4.29 -8.61
CA GLY A 192 25.72 3.62 -9.53
C GLY A 192 26.41 2.41 -8.90
N VAL A 193 25.69 1.58 -8.12
CA VAL A 193 26.32 0.54 -7.31
C VAL A 193 26.24 -0.83 -7.98
N THR A 194 27.40 -1.41 -8.26
CA THR A 194 27.53 -2.74 -8.86
C THR A 194 27.95 -3.75 -7.78
N ARG A 195 27.17 -4.83 -7.63
CA ARG A 195 27.56 -5.96 -6.77
C ARG A 195 28.36 -6.96 -7.59
N THR A 196 29.55 -7.32 -7.14
CA THR A 196 30.36 -8.38 -7.76
C THR A 196 31.03 -9.25 -6.69
N VAL A 197 31.36 -10.48 -7.08
CA VAL A 197 32.07 -11.45 -6.23
C VAL A 197 33.51 -11.53 -6.69
N CYS A 198 34.46 -11.36 -5.77
CA CYS A 198 35.89 -11.46 -6.11
C CYS A 198 36.22 -12.91 -6.55
N PRO A 199 36.79 -13.13 -7.75
CA PRO A 199 37.13 -14.47 -8.21
C PRO A 199 38.24 -15.11 -7.35
N HIS A 200 39.12 -14.30 -6.77
CA HIS A 200 40.27 -14.74 -5.98
C HIS A 200 39.91 -15.12 -4.54
N CYS A 201 39.13 -14.29 -3.82
CA CYS A 201 38.84 -14.50 -2.39
C CYS A 201 37.37 -14.82 -2.07
N LYS A 202 36.49 -14.89 -3.08
CA LYS A 202 35.06 -15.21 -2.97
C LYS A 202 34.19 -14.27 -2.13
N ALA A 203 34.75 -13.21 -1.57
CA ALA A 203 33.98 -12.18 -0.88
C ALA A 203 33.15 -11.34 -1.87
N ALA A 204 31.92 -11.00 -1.46
CA ALA A 204 30.99 -10.19 -2.25
C ALA A 204 31.04 -8.72 -1.79
N TYR A 205 31.23 -7.80 -2.72
CA TYR A 205 31.30 -6.36 -2.45
C TYR A 205 30.28 -5.58 -3.28
N LEU A 206 29.85 -4.43 -2.75
CA LEU A 206 29.17 -3.39 -3.50
C LEU A 206 30.17 -2.28 -3.78
N TYR A 207 30.47 -2.03 -5.05
CA TYR A 207 31.32 -0.92 -5.49
C TYR A 207 30.47 0.24 -5.96
N ARG A 208 30.79 1.44 -5.49
CA ARG A 208 30.20 2.69 -5.98
C ARG A 208 30.89 3.11 -7.30
N SER A 209 30.21 3.93 -8.09
CA SER A 209 30.71 4.38 -9.40
C SER A 209 32.06 5.10 -9.34
N ASP A 210 32.37 5.80 -8.25
CA ASP A 210 33.65 6.47 -8.00
C ASP A 210 34.81 5.52 -7.69
N GLN A 211 34.51 4.28 -7.29
CA GLN A 211 35.51 3.23 -7.05
C GLN A 211 35.84 2.43 -8.31
N ILE A 212 35.03 2.57 -9.36
CA ILE A 212 35.20 1.88 -10.64
C ILE A 212 36.14 2.72 -11.52
N ARG A 213 37.28 2.14 -11.88
CA ARG A 213 38.23 2.78 -12.79
C ARG A 213 37.66 2.91 -14.21
N PRO A 214 38.17 3.81 -15.06
CA PRO A 214 37.66 4.02 -16.42
C PRO A 214 37.69 2.77 -17.31
N ASP A 215 38.60 1.83 -17.03
CA ASP A 215 38.74 0.54 -17.72
C ASP A 215 37.76 -0.54 -17.21
N ARG A 216 36.80 -0.15 -16.35
CA ARG A 216 35.85 -1.02 -15.65
C ARG A 216 36.52 -2.05 -14.73
N THR A 217 37.61 -1.66 -14.09
CA THR A 217 38.23 -2.48 -13.04
C THR A 217 38.03 -1.89 -11.64
N VAL A 218 38.02 -2.76 -10.63
CA VAL A 218 37.95 -2.41 -9.20
C VAL A 218 39.00 -3.20 -8.42
N VAL A 219 39.51 -2.62 -7.33
CA VAL A 219 40.45 -3.32 -6.43
C VAL A 219 39.66 -3.97 -5.30
N CYS A 220 39.86 -5.27 -5.10
CA CYS A 220 39.20 -6.01 -4.02
C CYS A 220 39.68 -5.53 -2.64
N GLN A 221 38.74 -5.14 -1.78
CA GLN A 221 39.07 -4.58 -0.45
C GLN A 221 39.70 -5.60 0.53
N ASN A 222 39.62 -6.90 0.24
CA ASN A 222 40.18 -7.94 1.11
C ASN A 222 41.49 -8.53 0.60
N CYS A 223 41.61 -8.79 -0.71
CA CYS A 223 42.82 -9.42 -1.27
C CYS A 223 43.65 -8.49 -2.17
N ASN A 224 43.22 -7.24 -2.36
CA ASN A 224 43.86 -6.22 -3.19
C ASN A 224 44.08 -6.61 -4.67
N GLN A 225 43.46 -7.70 -5.13
CA GLN A 225 43.49 -8.10 -6.53
C GLN A 225 42.56 -7.21 -7.37
N THR A 226 42.96 -6.92 -8.61
CA THR A 226 42.18 -6.14 -9.56
C THR A 226 41.17 -7.04 -10.26
N ILE A 227 39.89 -6.67 -10.23
CA ILE A 227 38.78 -7.42 -10.79
C ILE A 227 38.18 -6.63 -11.94
N ARG A 228 37.97 -7.27 -13.09
CA ARG A 228 37.26 -6.66 -14.23
C ARG A 228 35.75 -6.87 -14.06
N LEU A 229 34.97 -5.80 -14.13
CA LEU A 229 33.51 -5.86 -14.03
C LEU A 229 32.92 -6.19 -15.41
N GLU A 230 31.96 -7.12 -15.45
CA GLU A 230 31.17 -7.38 -16.65
C GLU A 230 30.20 -6.22 -16.92
N PRO A 231 29.93 -5.88 -18.20
CA PRO A 231 28.86 -4.96 -18.56
C PRO A 231 27.52 -5.46 -18.01
N ALA A 232 26.76 -4.57 -17.36
CA ALA A 232 25.38 -4.84 -16.96
C ALA A 232 24.45 -4.97 -18.17
#